data_AF-A0AB38RPQ5-F1
#
_entry.id   AF-A0AB38RPQ5-F1
#
_cell.length_a   1.000
_cell.length_b   1.000
_cell.length_c   1.000
_cell.angle_alpha   90.00
_cell.angle_beta   90.00
_cell.angle_gamma   90.00
#
_symmetry.space_group_name_H-M   'P 1'
#
loop_
_entity.id
_entity.type
_entity.pdbx_description
1 polymer ?
#
loop_
_entity_poly.entity_id
_entity_poly.type
_entity_poly.pdbx_seq_one_letter_code
_entity_poly.pdbx_strand_id
1 'polypeptide(L)'
;MDWFVSVWDEGMGVHVYRGGEGFDRASVIDQVLAAGRVIVRRQDDSVIGTVGKVVIDGIPVDAIPFGDNGIGDDELRWLIGAQFDRVRAGIDAAHTASRPRQSDPPRI
;
A
#
# COMPACT_ATOMS: atom_id res chain seq x y z
N MET A 1 10.11 -3.61 -7.08
CA MET A 1 9.33 -2.82 -6.10
C MET A 1 8.73 -3.82 -5.13
N ASP A 2 9.21 -3.80 -3.90
CA ASP A 2 8.72 -4.67 -2.85
C ASP A 2 7.37 -4.20 -2.32
N TRP A 3 6.56 -5.14 -1.85
CA TRP A 3 5.29 -4.83 -1.23
C TRP A 3 4.99 -5.78 -0.09
N PHE A 4 4.17 -5.30 0.84
CA PHE A 4 3.73 -6.03 2.01
C PHE A 4 2.27 -5.66 2.33
N VAL A 5 1.46 -6.66 2.67
CA VAL A 5 0.09 -6.49 3.16
C VAL A 5 -0.06 -7.25 4.47
N SER A 6 -0.73 -6.65 5.45
CA SER A 6 -1.11 -7.32 6.69
C SER A 6 -2.54 -7.01 7.10
N VAL A 7 -3.20 -8.01 7.69
CA VAL A 7 -4.55 -7.92 8.28
C VAL A 7 -4.47 -8.46 9.70
N TRP A 8 -5.27 -7.89 10.60
CA TRP A 8 -5.44 -8.40 11.95
C TRP A 8 -6.59 -9.40 11.96
N ASP A 9 -6.32 -10.67 12.31
CA ASP A 9 -7.36 -11.67 12.56
C ASP A 9 -7.78 -11.58 14.03
N GLU A 10 -8.94 -10.99 14.30
CA GLU A 10 -9.45 -10.84 15.66
C GLU A 10 -9.77 -12.17 16.33
N GLY A 11 -10.24 -13.17 15.58
CA GLY A 11 -10.64 -14.45 16.15
C GLY A 11 -9.45 -15.35 16.50
N MET A 12 -8.28 -15.11 15.92
CA MET A 12 -7.04 -15.81 16.27
C MET A 12 -6.06 -14.94 17.08
N GLY A 13 -6.27 -13.63 17.14
CA GLY A 13 -5.38 -12.69 17.83
C GLY A 13 -4.00 -12.56 17.18
N VAL A 14 -3.91 -12.72 15.85
CA VAL A 14 -2.64 -12.71 15.11
C VAL A 14 -2.70 -11.82 13.88
N HIS A 15 -1.54 -11.33 13.45
CA HIS A 15 -1.39 -10.72 12.13
C HIS A 15 -1.17 -11.79 11.06
N VAL A 16 -2.01 -11.76 10.03
CA VAL A 16 -1.79 -12.49 8.79
C VAL A 16 -1.15 -11.53 7.81
N TYR A 17 -0.10 -11.96 7.12
CA TYR A 17 0.62 -11.11 6.18
C TYR A 17 1.04 -11.86 4.92
N ARG A 18 1.21 -11.09 3.85
CA ARG A 18 1.84 -11.52 2.60
C ARG A 18 2.73 -10.41 2.08
N GLY A 19 3.79 -10.79 1.38
CA GLY A 19 4.65 -9.86 0.68
C GLY A 19 5.10 -10.45 -0.64
N GLY A 20 5.71 -9.62 -1.46
CA GLY A 20 6.24 -10.02 -2.75
C GLY A 20 7.00 -8.88 -3.41
N GLU A 21 7.36 -9.12 -4.67
CA GLU A 21 8.07 -8.15 -5.49
C GLU A 21 7.40 -8.07 -6.86
N GLY A 22 7.11 -6.84 -7.31
CA GLY A 22 6.63 -6.56 -8.65
C GLY A 22 7.65 -5.78 -9.46
N PHE A 23 7.58 -5.96 -10.78
CA PHE A 23 8.48 -5.32 -11.74
C PHE A 23 8.07 -3.88 -12.05
N ASP A 24 6.79 -3.54 -11.89
CA ASP A 24 6.26 -2.21 -12.09
C ASP A 24 5.09 -1.91 -11.14
N ARG A 25 4.59 -0.68 -11.19
CA ARG A 25 3.49 -0.22 -10.33
C ARG A 25 2.21 -1.01 -10.55
N ALA A 26 1.84 -1.29 -11.81
CA ALA A 26 0.58 -1.95 -12.13
C ALA A 26 0.57 -3.39 -11.59
N SER A 27 1.66 -4.13 -11.81
CA SER A 27 1.84 -5.48 -11.30
C SER A 27 1.87 -5.53 -9.78
N VAL A 28 2.50 -4.57 -9.09
CA VAL A 28 2.45 -4.50 -7.62
C VAL A 28 1.02 -4.30 -7.13
N ILE A 29 0.25 -3.38 -7.71
CA ILE A 29 -1.13 -3.12 -7.29
C ILE A 29 -1.99 -4.37 -7.45
N ASP A 30 -1.87 -5.07 -8.59
CA ASP A 30 -2.60 -6.32 -8.82
C ASP A 30 -2.21 -7.41 -7.82
N GLN A 31 -0.91 -7.56 -7.53
CA GLN A 31 -0.42 -8.51 -6.52
C GLN A 31 -0.92 -8.18 -5.11
N VAL A 32 -0.88 -6.90 -4.70
CA VAL A 32 -1.38 -6.41 -3.40
C VAL A 32 -2.87 -6.66 -3.28
N LEU A 33 -3.65 -6.39 -4.33
CA LEU A 33 -5.09 -6.64 -4.35
C LEU A 33 -5.39 -8.13 -4.18
N ALA A 34 -4.76 -8.97 -4.98
CA ALA A 34 -4.95 -10.42 -4.91
C ALA A 34 -4.54 -10.98 -3.54
N ALA A 35 -3.41 -10.53 -3.01
CA ALA A 35 -2.94 -10.93 -1.69
C ALA A 35 -3.89 -10.48 -0.58
N GLY A 36 -4.33 -9.21 -0.62
CA GLY A 36 -5.28 -8.63 0.33
C GLY A 36 -6.59 -9.41 0.37
N ARG A 37 -7.20 -9.69 -0.79
CA ARG A 37 -8.43 -10.49 -0.91
C ARG A 37 -8.27 -11.90 -0.35
N VAL A 38 -7.10 -12.51 -0.51
CA VAL A 38 -6.84 -13.84 0.02
C VAL A 38 -6.67 -13.81 1.55
N ILE A 39 -5.92 -12.85 2.10
CA ILE A 39 -5.59 -12.87 3.53
C ILE A 39 -6.73 -12.36 4.43
N VAL A 40 -7.71 -11.62 3.89
CA VAL A 40 -8.91 -11.25 4.65
C VAL A 40 -9.91 -12.39 4.82
N ARG A 41 -9.69 -13.54 4.17
CA ARG A 41 -10.56 -14.70 4.27
C ARG A 41 -9.84 -15.86 4.94
N ARG A 42 -10.55 -16.57 5.81
CA ARG A 42 -10.14 -17.90 6.32
C ARG A 42 -10.35 -18.97 5.26
N GLN A 43 -9.85 -20.17 5.56
CA GLN A 43 -10.04 -21.35 4.72
C GLN A 43 -11.52 -21.74 4.54
N ASP A 44 -12.38 -21.36 5.49
CA ASP A 44 -13.83 -21.54 5.43
C ASP A 44 -14.57 -20.38 4.75
N ASP A 45 -13.83 -19.48 4.09
CA ASP A 45 -14.31 -18.27 3.40
C ASP A 45 -14.90 -17.18 4.33
N SER A 46 -14.80 -17.34 5.66
CA SER A 46 -15.17 -16.29 6.61
C SER A 46 -14.20 -15.11 6.55
N VAL A 47 -14.74 -13.89 6.61
CA VAL A 47 -13.94 -12.66 6.62
C VAL A 47 -13.37 -12.44 8.02
N ILE A 48 -12.04 -12.34 8.13
CA ILE A 48 -11.32 -12.19 9.42
C ILE A 48 -10.97 -10.75 9.77
N GLY A 49 -11.03 -9.87 8.79
CA GLY A 49 -10.78 -8.44 8.98
C GLY A 49 -11.27 -7.64 7.78
N THR A 50 -11.85 -6.48 8.04
CA THR A 50 -12.38 -5.61 6.98
C THR A 50 -11.25 -4.82 6.31
N VAL A 51 -10.22 -4.43 7.06
CA VAL A 51 -9.15 -3.53 6.60
C VAL A 51 -7.77 -4.18 6.70
N GLY A 52 -6.94 -3.96 5.69
CA GLY A 52 -5.53 -4.34 5.66
C GLY A 52 -4.62 -3.12 5.57
N LYS A 53 -3.43 -3.23 6.17
CA LYS A 53 -2.34 -2.27 5.99
C LYS A 53 -1.49 -2.70 4.80
N VAL A 54 -1.08 -1.73 3.98
CA VAL A 54 -0.28 -1.96 2.78
C VAL A 54 0.98 -1.09 2.83
N VAL A 55 2.11 -1.66 2.43
CA VAL A 55 3.38 -0.96 2.24
C VAL A 55 3.91 -1.32 0.86
N ILE A 56 4.37 -0.33 0.09
CA ILE A 56 4.93 -0.50 -1.26
C ILE A 56 6.21 0.32 -1.35
N ASP A 57 7.34 -0.28 -1.72
CA ASP A 57 8.65 0.41 -1.80
C ASP A 57 9.04 1.07 -0.46
N GLY A 58 8.71 0.43 0.67
CA GLY A 58 8.84 1.01 2.01
C GLY A 58 7.87 2.15 2.34
N ILE A 59 6.96 2.52 1.44
CA ILE A 59 5.98 3.59 1.61
C ILE A 59 4.67 3.00 2.15
N PRO A 60 4.24 3.33 3.39
CA PRO A 60 2.93 2.94 3.87
C PRO A 60 1.84 3.71 3.14
N VAL A 61 0.82 3.01 2.68
CA VAL A 61 -0.44 3.62 2.22
C VAL A 61 -1.52 3.50 3.30
N ASP A 62 -2.62 4.22 3.14
CA ASP A 62 -3.72 4.17 4.10
C ASP A 62 -4.36 2.76 4.14
N ALA A 63 -5.18 2.52 5.16
CA ALA A 63 -5.84 1.22 5.32
C ALA A 63 -6.79 0.93 4.15
N ILE A 64 -6.71 -0.30 3.61
CA ILE A 64 -7.45 -0.76 2.43
C ILE A 64 -8.55 -1.73 2.86
N PRO A 65 -9.82 -1.53 2.44
CA PRO A 65 -10.95 -2.35 2.88
C PRO A 65 -11.07 -3.66 2.07
N PHE A 66 -10.05 -4.52 2.10
CA PHE A 66 -10.04 -5.78 1.34
C PHE A 66 -11.20 -6.73 1.68
N GLY A 67 -11.68 -6.69 2.93
CA GLY A 67 -12.76 -7.56 3.40
C GLY A 67 -14.17 -7.01 3.15
N ASP A 68 -14.29 -5.81 2.59
CA ASP A 68 -15.58 -5.23 2.23
C ASP A 68 -16.09 -5.86 0.92
N ASN A 69 -17.25 -6.53 1.01
CA ASN A 69 -17.92 -7.17 -0.12
C ASN A 69 -18.73 -6.18 -0.97
N GLY A 70 -18.98 -4.96 -0.46
CA GLY A 70 -19.62 -3.88 -1.22
C GLY A 70 -18.69 -3.20 -2.22
N ILE A 71 -17.38 -3.40 -2.08
CA ILE A 71 -16.36 -2.77 -2.92
C ILE A 71 -15.82 -3.81 -3.90
N GLY A 72 -15.87 -3.49 -5.20
CA GLY A 72 -15.35 -4.34 -6.27
C GLY A 72 -13.83 -4.27 -6.39
N ASP A 73 -13.24 -5.23 -7.11
CA ASP A 73 -11.78 -5.27 -7.30
C ASP A 73 -11.26 -4.09 -8.12
N ASP A 74 -12.02 -3.59 -9.09
CA ASP A 74 -11.61 -2.41 -9.86
C ASP A 74 -11.57 -1.13 -9.00
N GLU A 75 -12.51 -0.99 -8.07
CA GLU A 75 -12.54 0.11 -7.12
C GLU A 75 -11.39 0.02 -6.11
N LEU A 76 -11.11 -1.18 -5.59
CA LEU A 76 -9.93 -1.41 -4.74
C LEU A 76 -8.64 -1.12 -5.49
N ARG A 77 -8.50 -1.58 -6.73
CA ARG A 77 -7.33 -1.32 -7.58
C ARG A 77 -7.11 0.18 -7.75
N TRP A 78 -8.19 0.91 -8.06
CA TRP A 78 -8.14 2.36 -8.18
C TRP A 78 -7.73 3.03 -6.87
N LEU A 79 -8.33 2.62 -5.74
CA LEU A 79 -8.07 3.19 -4.42
C LEU A 79 -6.61 2.98 -3.98
N ILE A 80 -6.08 1.77 -4.13
CA ILE A 80 -4.67 1.45 -3.81
C ILE A 80 -3.74 2.33 -4.65
N GLY A 81 -4.00 2.41 -5.96
CA GLY A 81 -3.20 3.23 -6.87
C GLY A 81 -3.24 4.72 -6.51
N ALA A 82 -4.42 5.27 -6.24
CA ALA A 82 -4.60 6.67 -5.91
C ALA A 82 -3.91 7.06 -4.60
N GLN A 83 -3.96 6.18 -3.59
CA GLN A 83 -3.27 6.40 -2.32
C GLN A 83 -1.76 6.33 -2.49
N PHE A 84 -1.24 5.33 -3.22
CA PHE A 84 0.18 5.20 -3.47
C PHE A 84 0.75 6.44 -4.18
N ASP A 85 0.09 6.90 -5.25
CA ASP A 85 0.53 8.08 -6.01
C ASP A 85 0.54 9.34 -5.15
N ARG A 86 -0.49 9.51 -4.30
CA ARG A 86 -0.59 10.65 -3.37
C ARG A 86 0.59 10.67 -2.39
N VAL A 87 0.88 9.54 -1.75
CA VAL A 87 1.96 9.47 -0.76
C VAL A 87 3.31 9.67 -1.44
N ARG A 88 3.53 9.07 -2.62
CA ARG A 88 4.76 9.25 -3.40
C ARG A 88 4.99 10.71 -3.80
N ALA A 89 3.97 11.38 -4.32
CA ALA A 89 4.06 12.80 -4.67
C ALA A 89 4.38 13.69 -3.45
N GLY A 90 3.84 13.37 -2.27
CA GLY A 90 4.17 14.05 -1.02
C GLY A 90 5.64 13.89 -0.62
N ILE A 91 6.19 12.68 -0.76
CA ILE A 91 7.60 12.38 -0.49
C ILE A 91 8.52 13.14 -1.46
N ASP A 92 8.20 13.15 -2.76
CA ASP A 92 9.00 13.84 -3.77
C ASP A 92 9.00 15.37 -3.55
N ALA A 93 7.85 15.93 -3.15
CA ALA A 93 7.74 17.34 -2.78
C ALA A 93 8.57 17.68 -1.53
N ALA A 94 8.54 16.83 -0.50
CA ALA A 94 9.33 17.02 0.71
C ALA A 94 10.85 16.99 0.44
N HIS A 95 11.31 16.07 -0.42
CA HIS A 95 12.72 16.02 -0.85
C HIS A 95 13.13 17.29 -1.62
N THR A 96 12.24 17.80 -2.47
CA THR A 96 12.51 19.02 -3.25
C THR A 96 12.59 20.25 -2.34
N ALA A 97 11.71 20.36 -1.36
CA ALA A 97 11.71 21.47 -0.39
C ALA A 97 12.92 21.46 0.56
N SER A 98 13.51 20.27 0.80
CA SER A 98 14.64 20.10 1.73
C SER A 98 16.01 20.35 1.08
N ARG A 99 16.09 20.63 -0.23
CA ARG A 99 17.34 21.02 -0.88
C ARG A 99 17.70 22.45 -0.47
N PRO A 100 18.84 22.70 0.22
CA PRO A 100 19.27 24.06 0.50
C PRO A 100 19.54 24.79 -0.81
N ARG A 101 19.12 26.06 -0.91
CA ARG A 101 19.55 26.94 -2.00
C ARG A 101 21.07 26.98 -1.96
N GLN A 102 21.71 26.34 -2.92
CA GLN A 102 23.15 26.47 -3.11
C GLN A 102 23.40 27.94 -3.45
N SER A 103 23.88 28.69 -2.47
CA SER A 103 24.32 30.07 -2.65
C SER A 103 25.46 30.05 -3.66
N ASP A 104 25.29 30.70 -4.81
CA ASP A 104 26.38 30.93 -5.73
C ASP A 104 27.53 31.61 -4.97
N PRO A 105 28.79 31.15 -5.13
CA PRO A 105 29.92 31.82 -4.51
C PRO A 105 30.03 33.25 -5.09
N PRO A 106 30.41 34.24 -4.26
CA PRO A 106 30.55 35.61 -4.73
C PRO A 106 31.59 35.65 -5.85
N ARG A 107 31.20 36.21 -7.00
CA ARG A 107 32.15 36.56 -8.06
C ARG A 107 33.03 37.70 -7.55
N ILE A 108 34.32 37.42 -7.43
CA ILE A 108 35.39 38.41 -7.17
C ILE A 108 35.81 38.99 -8.52
#